data_AF-A0A1V5UY84-F1
#
_entry.id   AF-A0A1V5UY84-F1
#
_cell.length_a   1.000
_cell.length_b   1.000
_cell.length_c   1.000
_cell.angle_alpha   90.00
_cell.angle_beta   90.00
_cell.angle_gamma   90.00
#
_symmetry.space_group_name_H-M   'P 1'
#
loop_
_entity.id
_entity.type
_entity.pdbx_description
1 polymer ?
#
loop_
_entity_poly.entity_id
_entity_poly.type
_entity_poly.pdbx_seq_one_letter_code
_entity_poly.pdbx_strand_id
1 'polypeptide(L)'
;MRKKYLFFFLVFLLLAGVFTLFRTTIADFFNVCLIAVKEGRSIRVDNSDLIRRPKNTQVKVKGAGGMAGAAQVKVMKENVTAFPVSSLVSDASKKKTRKELFITKWAVLGPFDLSLISKDFELKTVLDQECMNESFTEVSPTLVPKDFAWQTVEGLISDGRINVSEIYRKNKNAAAMWAVADVEVSEDIPDAVLLAHTQQISRIFVNGKPVFVSFPKMPARVDGIQVTVPLKKGANRILVKLASQNARNWYFYLRFTDAKKVPLIPAPPQPGK
;
A
#
# COMPACT_ATOMS: atom_id res chain seq x y z
N MET A 1 -58.83 -23.24 2.49
CA MET A 1 -57.45 -23.79 2.35
C MET A 1 -57.02 -24.36 3.69
N ARG A 2 -56.61 -25.64 3.68
CA ARG A 2 -56.57 -26.52 4.86
C ARG A 2 -55.38 -26.20 5.78
N LYS A 3 -55.61 -26.16 7.11
CA LYS A 3 -54.61 -25.99 8.19
C LYS A 3 -53.31 -26.79 8.01
N LYS A 4 -53.35 -27.90 7.26
CA LYS A 4 -52.19 -28.72 6.87
C LYS A 4 -51.12 -27.94 6.09
N TYR A 5 -51.50 -27.02 5.20
CA TYR A 5 -50.52 -26.24 4.41
C TYR A 5 -49.82 -25.15 5.24
N LEU A 6 -50.52 -24.57 6.22
CA LEU A 6 -49.95 -23.58 7.12
C LEU A 6 -48.90 -24.21 8.05
N PHE A 7 -49.15 -25.44 8.52
CA PHE A 7 -48.19 -26.19 9.32
C PHE A 7 -46.91 -26.53 8.53
N PHE A 8 -47.06 -27.03 7.30
CA PHE A 8 -45.92 -27.30 6.43
C PHE A 8 -45.10 -26.05 6.11
N PHE A 9 -45.76 -24.91 5.90
CA PHE A 9 -45.08 -23.65 5.63
C PHE A 9 -44.29 -23.14 6.86
N LEU A 10 -44.84 -23.29 8.07
CA LEU A 10 -44.16 -22.95 9.32
C LEU A 10 -42.95 -23.85 9.59
N VAL A 11 -43.08 -25.16 9.36
CA VAL A 11 -41.97 -26.11 9.48
C VAL A 11 -40.86 -25.79 8.46
N PHE A 12 -41.23 -25.44 7.23
CA PHE A 12 -40.27 -25.05 6.19
C PHE A 12 -39.52 -23.76 6.54
N LEU A 13 -40.21 -22.74 7.07
CA LEU A 13 -39.57 -21.50 7.52
C LEU A 13 -38.63 -21.74 8.70
N LEU A 14 -38.99 -22.63 9.62
CA LEU A 14 -38.17 -22.98 10.77
C LEU A 14 -36.91 -23.74 10.34
N LEU A 15 -37.05 -24.70 9.42
CA LEU A 15 -35.92 -25.41 8.80
C LEU A 15 -35.02 -24.47 7.98
N ALA A 16 -35.59 -23.53 7.22
CA ALA A 16 -34.83 -22.54 6.47
C ALA A 16 -34.05 -21.59 7.40
N GLY A 17 -34.65 -21.16 8.51
CA GLY A 17 -34.01 -20.35 9.54
C GLY A 17 -32.83 -21.05 10.21
N VAL A 18 -33.03 -22.31 10.60
CA VAL A 18 -31.96 -23.18 11.13
C VAL A 18 -30.85 -23.37 10.07
N PHE A 19 -31.21 -23.64 8.81
CA PHE A 19 -30.22 -23.80 7.75
C PHE A 19 -29.41 -22.52 7.51
N THR A 20 -30.01 -21.33 7.59
CA THR A 20 -29.28 -20.07 7.47
C THR A 20 -28.37 -19.77 8.66
N LEU A 21 -28.76 -20.13 9.88
CA LEU A 21 -27.97 -19.90 11.09
C LEU A 21 -26.80 -20.89 11.23
N PHE A 22 -26.97 -22.12 10.73
CA PHE A 22 -25.97 -23.17 10.86
C PHE A 22 -25.12 -23.40 9.59
N ARG A 23 -25.39 -22.69 8.48
CA ARG A 23 -24.65 -22.88 7.21
C ARG A 23 -23.16 -22.60 7.34
N THR A 24 -22.79 -21.60 8.14
CA THR A 24 -21.40 -21.18 8.34
C THR A 24 -20.70 -22.08 9.35
N THR A 25 -21.35 -22.38 10.47
CA THR A 25 -20.79 -23.23 11.53
C THR A 25 -20.61 -24.68 11.11
N ILE A 26 -21.49 -25.24 10.28
CA ILE A 26 -21.34 -26.60 9.75
C ILE A 26 -20.19 -26.67 8.73
N ALA A 27 -20.07 -25.69 7.84
CA ALA A 27 -18.98 -25.66 6.85
C ALA A 27 -17.60 -25.50 7.52
N ASP A 28 -17.51 -24.65 8.56
CA ASP A 28 -16.29 -24.46 9.32
C ASP A 28 -15.94 -25.69 10.17
N PHE A 29 -16.93 -26.37 10.75
CA PHE A 29 -16.73 -27.62 11.49
C PHE A 29 -16.19 -28.75 10.58
N PHE A 30 -16.75 -28.92 9.38
CA PHE A 30 -16.24 -29.93 8.43
C PHE A 30 -14.84 -29.60 7.90
N ASN A 31 -14.52 -28.32 7.67
CA ASN A 31 -13.17 -27.92 7.27
C ASN A 31 -12.15 -28.17 8.39
N VAL A 32 -12.49 -27.89 9.65
CA VAL A 32 -11.62 -28.17 10.80
C VAL A 32 -11.46 -29.68 11.02
N CYS A 33 -12.52 -30.48 10.85
CA CYS A 33 -12.43 -31.94 10.93
C CYS A 33 -11.62 -32.57 9.78
N LEU A 34 -11.73 -32.06 8.55
CA LEU A 34 -10.95 -32.55 7.40
C LEU A 34 -9.45 -32.21 7.54
N ILE A 35 -9.12 -31.07 8.13
CA ILE A 35 -7.73 -30.69 8.43
C ILE A 35 -7.13 -31.56 9.56
N ALA A 36 -7.96 -31.96 10.54
CA ALA A 36 -7.52 -32.79 11.67
C ALA A 36 -7.22 -34.26 11.31
N VAL A 37 -7.80 -34.79 10.22
CA VAL A 37 -7.68 -36.22 9.84
C VAL A 37 -6.48 -36.49 8.90
N LYS A 38 -5.77 -35.46 8.42
CA LYS A 38 -4.55 -35.59 7.58
C LYS A 38 -4.72 -36.45 6.29
N GLU A 39 -5.94 -36.77 5.89
CA GLU A 39 -6.28 -37.37 4.61
C GLU A 39 -7.23 -36.44 3.85
N GLY A 40 -6.66 -35.59 2.99
CA GLY A 40 -7.46 -34.69 2.16
C GLY A 40 -6.62 -34.07 1.06
N ARG A 41 -6.42 -34.80 -0.04
CA ARG A 41 -5.98 -34.21 -1.30
C ARG A 41 -6.99 -33.14 -1.72
N SER A 42 -6.48 -31.94 -1.99
CA SER A 42 -7.20 -30.81 -2.59
C SER A 42 -8.16 -31.28 -3.70
N ILE A 43 -9.45 -31.27 -3.41
CA ILE A 43 -10.48 -31.41 -4.45
C ILE A 43 -10.52 -30.07 -5.18
N ARG A 44 -9.81 -29.99 -6.30
CA ARG A 44 -10.00 -28.95 -7.31
C ARG A 44 -11.39 -29.16 -7.92
N VAL A 45 -12.29 -28.22 -7.70
CA VAL A 45 -13.48 -28.06 -8.54
C VAL A 45 -13.00 -27.41 -9.83
N ASP A 46 -12.97 -28.21 -10.90
CA ASP A 46 -12.73 -27.76 -12.26
C ASP A 46 -14.00 -27.04 -12.75
N ASN A 47 -13.89 -25.72 -12.97
CA ASN A 47 -14.96 -24.87 -13.49
C ASN A 47 -14.67 -24.47 -14.95
N SER A 48 -14.16 -25.40 -15.75
CA SER A 48 -13.82 -25.15 -17.16
C SER A 48 -15.04 -25.00 -18.10
N ASP A 49 -16.27 -25.20 -17.63
CA ASP A 49 -17.49 -25.13 -18.47
C ASP A 49 -18.25 -23.80 -18.46
N LEU A 50 -17.64 -22.70 -17.98
CA LEU A 50 -18.20 -21.35 -18.13
C LEU A 50 -17.29 -20.43 -18.95
N ILE A 51 -16.84 -20.92 -20.10
CA ILE A 51 -16.34 -20.04 -21.17
C ILE A 51 -17.54 -19.31 -21.79
N ARG A 52 -17.88 -18.15 -21.24
CA ARG A 52 -18.59 -17.11 -21.98
C ARG A 52 -17.58 -16.09 -22.48
N ARG A 53 -17.59 -15.91 -23.81
CA ARG A 53 -16.86 -14.88 -24.57
C ARG A 53 -16.91 -13.52 -23.85
N PRO A 54 -15.84 -12.69 -23.94
CA PRO A 54 -15.74 -11.46 -23.18
C PRO A 54 -16.82 -10.47 -23.62
N LYS A 55 -17.87 -10.34 -22.80
CA LYS A 55 -18.72 -9.15 -22.83
C LYS A 55 -18.00 -8.09 -22.00
N ASN A 56 -17.62 -7.03 -22.68
CA ASN A 56 -17.10 -5.78 -22.13
C ASN A 56 -18.05 -5.31 -21.00
N THR A 57 -17.69 -5.66 -19.76
CA THR A 57 -18.49 -5.34 -18.57
C THR A 57 -17.69 -4.31 -17.80
N GLN A 58 -18.18 -3.08 -17.77
CA GLN A 58 -17.66 -2.04 -16.90
C GLN A 58 -17.63 -2.58 -15.46
N VAL A 59 -16.43 -2.72 -14.89
CA VAL A 59 -16.27 -3.05 -13.47
C VAL A 59 -16.75 -1.84 -12.66
N LYS A 60 -18.02 -1.88 -12.28
CA LYS A 60 -18.66 -0.90 -11.41
C LYS A 60 -18.11 -1.15 -10.00
N VAL A 61 -17.11 -0.36 -9.60
CA VAL A 61 -16.61 -0.32 -8.22
C VAL A 61 -17.78 0.07 -7.32
N LYS A 62 -18.19 -0.85 -6.45
CA LYS A 62 -19.32 -0.67 -5.53
C LYS A 62 -19.00 0.46 -4.54
N GLY A 63 -19.88 1.46 -4.47
CA GLY A 63 -19.91 2.51 -3.45
C GLY A 63 -19.43 3.89 -3.89
N ALA A 64 -20.20 4.57 -4.74
CA ALA A 64 -20.19 6.03 -4.82
C ALA A 64 -21.25 6.56 -3.85
N GLY A 65 -20.81 7.22 -2.78
CA GLY A 65 -21.69 7.88 -1.83
C GLY A 65 -20.91 8.92 -1.02
N GLY A 66 -21.21 10.20 -1.27
CA GLY A 66 -21.02 11.26 -0.27
C GLY A 66 -19.81 12.18 -0.44
N MET A 67 -20.04 13.28 -1.17
CA MET A 67 -19.52 14.66 -1.03
C MET A 67 -18.00 14.95 -1.06
N ALA A 68 -17.69 15.93 -1.92
CA ALA A 68 -16.37 16.40 -2.31
C ALA A 68 -15.61 17.10 -1.16
N GLY A 69 -14.63 16.41 -0.58
CA GLY A 69 -13.38 17.06 -0.22
C GLY A 69 -12.50 17.12 -1.46
N ALA A 70 -11.78 18.23 -1.69
CA ALA A 70 -10.74 18.26 -2.72
C ALA A 70 -9.80 17.07 -2.49
N ALA A 71 -9.65 16.22 -3.49
CA ALA A 71 -8.83 15.01 -3.38
C ALA A 71 -7.41 15.39 -2.92
N GLN A 72 -6.92 14.81 -1.83
CA GLN A 72 -5.59 15.11 -1.32
C GLN A 72 -4.51 14.29 -2.01
N VAL A 73 -4.93 13.21 -2.69
CA VAL A 73 -4.10 12.39 -3.55
C VAL A 73 -4.81 12.15 -4.88
N LYS A 74 -4.07 12.24 -5.98
CA LYS A 74 -4.53 11.81 -7.30
C LYS A 74 -4.05 10.39 -7.55
N VAL A 75 -4.98 9.46 -7.79
CA VAL A 75 -4.67 8.08 -8.19
C VAL A 75 -4.84 7.95 -9.70
N MET A 76 -3.80 7.52 -10.40
CA MET A 76 -3.84 7.27 -11.84
C MET A 76 -4.35 5.84 -12.07
N LYS A 77 -5.30 5.67 -13.01
CA LYS A 77 -5.97 4.38 -13.29
C LYS A 77 -5.21 3.49 -14.27
N GLU A 78 -3.99 3.86 -14.63
CA GLU A 78 -3.19 3.16 -15.62
C GLU A 78 -2.40 2.02 -14.97
N ASN A 79 -2.21 0.93 -15.72
CA ASN A 79 -1.31 -0.13 -15.29
C ASN A 79 0.11 0.43 -15.22
N VAL A 80 0.75 0.34 -14.06
CA VAL A 80 2.11 0.84 -13.85
C VAL A 80 3.08 -0.07 -14.60
N THR A 81 3.57 0.39 -15.76
CA THR A 81 4.60 -0.30 -16.55
C THR A 81 6.02 0.09 -16.16
N ALA A 82 6.16 1.29 -15.58
CA ALA A 82 7.40 1.82 -15.01
C ALA A 82 7.08 2.63 -13.75
N PHE A 83 8.02 2.69 -12.81
CA PHE A 83 7.83 3.50 -11.61
C PHE A 83 7.92 5.00 -11.92
N PRO A 84 7.18 5.86 -11.20
CA PRO A 84 7.27 7.30 -11.38
C PRO A 84 8.69 7.81 -11.15
N VAL A 85 9.17 8.62 -12.09
CA VAL A 85 10.50 9.24 -12.04
C VAL A 85 10.37 10.70 -11.64
N SER A 86 11.22 11.14 -10.70
CA SER A 86 11.40 12.55 -10.36
C SER A 86 12.87 12.94 -10.56
N SER A 87 13.16 13.77 -11.57
CA SER A 87 14.50 14.35 -11.73
C SER A 87 14.73 15.38 -10.64
N LEU A 88 15.79 15.24 -9.84
CA LEU A 88 16.12 16.11 -8.74
C LEU A 88 17.22 17.10 -9.14
N VAL A 89 17.04 18.36 -8.78
CA VAL A 89 18.02 19.43 -8.98
C VAL A 89 18.32 20.10 -7.66
N SER A 90 19.59 20.44 -7.45
CA SER A 90 20.01 21.24 -6.31
C SER A 90 19.49 22.66 -6.48
N ASP A 91 18.82 23.20 -5.45
CA ASP A 91 18.32 24.55 -5.50
C ASP A 91 18.32 25.18 -4.10
N ALA A 92 19.15 26.20 -3.93
CA ALA A 92 19.32 26.96 -2.68
C ALA A 92 18.34 28.14 -2.53
N SER A 93 17.43 28.35 -3.47
CA SER A 93 16.47 29.44 -3.43
C SER A 93 15.49 29.29 -2.25
N LYS A 94 15.16 30.42 -1.63
CA LYS A 94 14.25 30.48 -0.46
C LYS A 94 12.77 30.57 -0.84
N LYS A 95 12.45 30.77 -2.12
CA LYS A 95 11.07 30.94 -2.62
C LYS A 95 10.52 29.61 -3.13
N LYS A 96 10.23 28.70 -2.22
CA LYS A 96 9.63 27.39 -2.56
C LYS A 96 8.42 27.11 -1.70
N THR A 97 7.40 26.53 -2.32
CA THR A 97 6.31 25.95 -1.54
C THR A 97 6.81 24.70 -0.83
N ARG A 98 6.21 24.37 0.32
CA ARG A 98 6.65 23.21 1.10
C ARG A 98 6.55 21.91 0.28
N LYS A 99 5.51 21.77 -0.54
CA LYS A 99 5.30 20.64 -1.45
C LYS A 99 6.45 20.42 -2.44
N GLU A 100 7.02 21.49 -3.00
CA GLU A 100 8.14 21.41 -3.97
C GLU A 100 9.40 20.81 -3.37
N LEU A 101 9.50 20.74 -2.05
CA LEU A 101 10.64 20.15 -1.37
C LEU A 101 10.58 18.63 -1.30
N PHE A 102 9.45 18.00 -1.61
CA PHE A 102 9.22 16.57 -1.40
C PHE A 102 9.00 15.82 -2.71
N ILE A 103 9.34 14.52 -2.68
CA ILE A 103 8.96 13.61 -3.75
C ILE A 103 7.46 13.33 -3.60
N THR A 104 6.68 13.77 -4.58
CA THR A 104 5.21 13.73 -4.51
C THR A 104 4.59 12.65 -5.39
N LYS A 105 5.35 12.03 -6.29
CA LYS A 105 4.89 10.97 -7.20
C LYS A 105 5.45 9.62 -6.78
N TRP A 106 4.59 8.65 -6.56
CA TRP A 106 4.94 7.31 -6.07
C TRP A 106 4.09 6.25 -6.77
N ALA A 107 4.62 5.05 -6.96
CA ALA A 107 3.82 3.85 -7.18
C ALA A 107 3.62 3.17 -5.82
N VAL A 108 2.38 2.80 -5.48
CA VAL A 108 2.08 2.08 -4.24
C VAL A 108 1.52 0.70 -4.52
N LEU A 109 1.87 -0.26 -3.67
CA LEU A 109 1.36 -1.64 -3.69
C LEU A 109 0.83 -1.99 -2.31
N GLY A 110 -0.42 -2.43 -2.23
CA GLY A 110 -1.09 -2.74 -0.98
C GLY A 110 -2.59 -2.45 -1.04
N PRO A 111 -3.29 -2.49 0.12
CA PRO A 111 -2.73 -2.78 1.43
C PRO A 111 -2.56 -4.30 1.63
N PHE A 112 -1.43 -4.71 2.21
CA PHE A 112 -1.24 -6.05 2.74
C PHE A 112 -1.94 -6.15 4.10
N ASP A 113 -2.73 -7.19 4.32
CA ASP A 113 -3.48 -7.37 5.56
C ASP A 113 -2.56 -7.82 6.71
N LEU A 114 -2.53 -7.03 7.80
CA LEU A 114 -1.82 -7.36 9.04
C LEU A 114 -2.78 -7.54 10.22
N SER A 115 -4.08 -7.71 9.96
CA SER A 115 -5.10 -7.80 11.01
C SER A 115 -4.85 -8.93 12.01
N LEU A 116 -4.26 -10.04 11.55
CA LEU A 116 -3.94 -11.21 12.38
C LEU A 116 -2.91 -10.90 13.49
N ILE A 117 -2.01 -9.94 13.26
CA ILE A 117 -1.00 -9.50 14.23
C ILE A 117 -1.35 -8.16 14.89
N SER A 118 -2.56 -7.64 14.67
CA SER A 118 -2.95 -6.30 15.15
C SER A 118 -2.88 -6.13 16.66
N LYS A 119 -3.08 -7.21 17.43
CA LYS A 119 -2.95 -7.23 18.90
C LYS A 119 -1.50 -7.14 19.37
N ASP A 120 -0.59 -7.71 18.59
CA ASP A 120 0.84 -7.82 18.85
C ASP A 120 1.62 -7.00 17.81
N PHE A 121 1.18 -5.75 17.56
CA PHE A 121 1.76 -4.84 16.57
C PHE A 121 3.10 -4.25 17.05
N GLU A 122 3.97 -5.13 17.54
CA GLU A 122 5.32 -4.83 18.01
C GLU A 122 6.28 -4.79 16.83
N LEU A 123 7.34 -3.99 16.98
CA LEU A 123 8.32 -3.76 15.91
C LEU A 123 8.86 -5.06 15.32
N LYS A 124 9.28 -5.99 16.17
CA LYS A 124 9.83 -7.28 15.72
C LYS A 124 8.79 -8.09 14.94
N THR A 125 7.59 -8.27 15.50
CA THR A 125 6.49 -9.02 14.88
C THR A 125 6.13 -8.49 13.50
N VAL A 126 6.10 -7.17 13.35
CA VAL A 126 5.80 -6.51 12.08
C VAL A 126 6.94 -6.67 11.09
N LEU A 127 8.19 -6.49 11.51
CA LEU A 127 9.36 -6.63 10.62
C LEU A 127 9.62 -8.07 10.16
N ASP A 128 9.15 -9.06 10.91
CA ASP A 128 9.22 -10.48 10.56
C ASP A 128 8.18 -10.88 9.49
N GLN A 129 7.18 -10.03 9.20
CA GLN A 129 6.20 -10.29 8.14
C GLN A 129 6.86 -10.26 6.76
N GLU A 130 6.44 -11.15 5.85
CA GLU A 130 6.99 -11.24 4.48
C GLU A 130 6.93 -9.90 3.73
N CYS A 131 5.81 -9.18 3.87
CA CYS A 131 5.65 -7.86 3.25
C CYS A 131 6.51 -6.75 3.89
N MET A 132 7.19 -6.99 5.01
CA MET A 132 7.99 -5.99 5.74
C MET A 132 9.45 -6.42 5.93
N ASN A 133 9.77 -7.69 5.70
CA ASN A 133 11.11 -8.22 5.86
C ASN A 133 12.11 -7.62 4.85
N GLU A 134 13.39 -7.94 5.02
CA GLU A 134 14.48 -7.39 4.21
C GLU A 134 14.75 -8.21 2.94
N SER A 135 14.17 -9.41 2.85
CA SER A 135 14.45 -10.39 1.80
C SER A 135 13.96 -9.94 0.42
N PHE A 136 13.03 -8.99 0.37
CA PHE A 136 12.49 -8.46 -0.88
C PHE A 136 12.89 -6.99 -1.08
N THR A 137 13.92 -6.75 -1.88
CA THR A 137 14.42 -5.40 -2.20
C THR A 137 14.32 -5.07 -3.70
N GLU A 138 14.28 -6.09 -4.56
CA GLU A 138 14.15 -5.96 -6.01
C GLU A 138 12.67 -5.86 -6.41
N VAL A 139 12.12 -4.66 -6.26
CA VAL A 139 10.77 -4.34 -6.75
C VAL A 139 10.75 -4.24 -8.27
N SER A 140 9.80 -4.97 -8.87
CA SER A 140 9.48 -4.91 -10.30
C SER A 140 8.04 -4.41 -10.50
N PRO A 141 7.78 -3.58 -11.53
CA PRO A 141 6.41 -3.22 -11.92
C PRO A 141 5.56 -4.42 -12.36
N THR A 142 6.20 -5.49 -12.86
CA THR A 142 5.50 -6.66 -13.45
C THR A 142 5.44 -7.87 -12.53
N LEU A 143 6.40 -8.04 -11.62
CA LEU A 143 6.40 -9.15 -10.66
C LEU A 143 5.75 -8.69 -9.36
N VAL A 144 4.42 -8.81 -9.31
CA VAL A 144 3.60 -8.49 -8.14
C VAL A 144 2.90 -9.75 -7.60
N PRO A 145 2.65 -9.85 -6.28
CA PRO A 145 1.85 -10.93 -5.73
C PRO A 145 0.48 -11.02 -6.41
N LYS A 146 -0.07 -12.24 -6.48
CA LYS A 146 -1.40 -12.49 -7.04
C LYS A 146 -2.43 -11.59 -6.35
N ASP A 147 -3.33 -10.99 -7.14
CA ASP A 147 -4.39 -10.07 -6.72
C ASP A 147 -3.93 -8.67 -6.27
N PHE A 148 -2.63 -8.36 -6.37
CA PHE A 148 -2.10 -7.01 -6.17
C PHE A 148 -1.74 -6.34 -7.49
N ALA A 149 -1.85 -5.02 -7.52
CA ALA A 149 -1.41 -4.19 -8.63
C ALA A 149 -0.87 -2.87 -8.11
N TRP A 150 0.19 -2.38 -8.75
CA TRP A 150 0.73 -1.06 -8.48
C TRP A 150 -0.28 0.02 -8.86
N GLN A 151 -0.32 1.10 -8.07
CA GLN A 151 -1.10 2.30 -8.36
C GLN A 151 -0.19 3.51 -8.32
N THR A 152 -0.19 4.32 -9.37
CA THR A 152 0.52 5.61 -9.32
C THR A 152 -0.30 6.63 -8.56
N VAL A 153 0.35 7.30 -7.63
CA VAL A 153 -0.23 8.27 -6.71
C VAL A 153 0.58 9.54 -6.70
N GLU A 154 -0.11 10.67 -6.71
CA GLU A 154 0.49 11.99 -6.62
C GLU A 154 -0.10 12.75 -5.43
N GLY A 155 0.77 13.17 -4.51
CA GLY A 155 0.39 14.01 -3.38
C GLY A 155 -0.02 15.39 -3.85
N LEU A 156 -1.24 15.81 -3.53
CA LEU A 156 -1.77 17.12 -3.91
C LEU A 156 -1.66 18.16 -2.78
N ILE A 157 -1.40 17.70 -1.56
CA ILE A 157 -1.33 18.55 -0.36
C ILE A 157 -0.11 19.47 -0.41
N SER A 158 -0.31 20.73 -0.04
CA SER A 158 0.71 21.79 -0.06
C SER A 158 1.88 21.57 0.92
N ASP A 159 1.75 20.65 1.88
CA ASP A 159 2.80 20.30 2.84
C ASP A 159 3.76 19.22 2.34
N GLY A 160 3.48 18.61 1.18
CA GLY A 160 4.30 17.58 0.55
C GLY A 160 4.06 16.14 1.05
N ARG A 161 3.08 15.90 1.93
CA ARG A 161 2.80 14.53 2.40
C ARG A 161 2.07 13.70 1.36
N ILE A 162 2.37 12.41 1.33
CA ILE A 162 1.57 11.41 0.62
C ILE A 162 0.55 10.85 1.58
N ASN A 163 -0.73 11.23 1.43
CA ASN A 163 -1.80 10.73 2.29
C ASN A 163 -2.39 9.41 1.75
N VAL A 164 -1.84 8.29 2.19
CA VAL A 164 -2.27 6.97 1.70
C VAL A 164 -3.58 6.49 2.29
N SER A 165 -4.04 7.09 3.40
CA SER A 165 -5.35 6.74 3.95
C SER A 165 -6.50 7.02 2.98
N GLU A 166 -6.36 8.00 2.07
CA GLU A 166 -7.37 8.27 1.04
C GLU A 166 -7.45 7.17 -0.01
N ILE A 167 -6.31 6.57 -0.36
CA ILE A 167 -6.21 5.46 -1.32
C ILE A 167 -6.95 4.23 -0.77
N TYR A 168 -6.77 3.96 0.52
CA TYR A 168 -7.36 2.80 1.20
C TYR A 168 -8.68 3.10 1.91
N ARG A 169 -9.39 4.18 1.53
CA ARG A 169 -10.70 4.56 2.06
C ARG A 169 -10.77 4.60 3.59
N LYS A 170 -9.70 5.09 4.22
CA LYS A 170 -9.60 5.21 5.69
C LYS A 170 -9.75 3.84 6.40
N ASN A 171 -9.17 2.79 5.82
CA ASN A 171 -9.08 1.45 6.42
C ASN A 171 -8.62 1.56 7.88
N LYS A 172 -9.36 0.93 8.79
CA LYS A 172 -9.06 0.98 10.23
C LYS A 172 -8.22 -0.21 10.69
N ASN A 173 -8.02 -1.20 9.83
CA ASN A 173 -7.29 -2.41 10.15
C ASN A 173 -5.79 -2.16 10.12
N ALA A 174 -5.06 -3.07 10.77
CA ALA A 174 -3.62 -3.13 10.63
C ALA A 174 -3.27 -3.54 9.20
N ALA A 175 -2.37 -2.81 8.56
CA ALA A 175 -1.99 -3.01 7.17
C ALA A 175 -0.54 -2.63 6.91
N ALA A 176 0.04 -3.22 5.87
CA ALA A 176 1.30 -2.80 5.28
C ALA A 176 1.11 -2.33 3.84
N MET A 177 2.07 -1.57 3.32
CA MET A 177 2.13 -1.17 1.92
C MET A 177 3.58 -0.94 1.50
N TRP A 178 3.82 -1.02 0.21
CA TRP A 178 5.05 -0.56 -0.43
C TRP A 178 4.80 0.72 -1.19
N ALA A 179 5.76 1.63 -1.16
CA ALA A 179 5.80 2.82 -2.00
C ALA A 179 7.15 2.86 -2.72
N VAL A 180 7.14 3.04 -4.03
CA VAL A 180 8.32 3.06 -4.88
C VAL A 180 8.33 4.33 -5.72
N ALA A 181 9.49 4.96 -5.81
CA ALA A 181 9.75 6.05 -6.73
C ALA A 181 11.19 5.94 -7.23
N ASP A 182 11.41 6.28 -8.49
CA ASP A 182 12.74 6.47 -9.03
C ASP A 182 13.07 7.97 -8.97
N VAL A 183 14.27 8.31 -8.49
CA VAL A 183 14.80 9.68 -8.50
C VAL A 183 16.01 9.76 -9.40
N GLU A 184 16.06 10.76 -10.26
CA GLU A 184 17.16 10.92 -11.20
C GLU A 184 18.00 12.14 -10.83
N VAL A 185 19.33 12.00 -10.83
CA VAL A 185 20.26 13.11 -10.60
C VAL A 185 21.26 13.22 -11.75
N SER A 186 21.65 14.45 -12.12
CA SER A 186 22.55 14.70 -13.26
C SER A 186 24.02 14.35 -13.00
N GLU A 187 24.39 14.21 -11.72
CA GLU A 187 25.74 13.94 -11.24
C GLU A 187 25.69 13.05 -9.99
N ASP A 188 26.84 12.45 -9.62
CA ASP A 188 26.96 11.72 -8.36
C ASP A 188 26.89 12.69 -7.18
N ILE A 189 26.10 12.35 -6.17
CA ILE A 189 25.95 13.11 -4.92
C ILE A 189 26.27 12.18 -3.76
N PRO A 190 27.56 12.01 -3.41
CA PRO A 190 28.01 10.99 -2.47
C PRO A 190 27.56 11.24 -1.03
N ASP A 191 27.22 12.49 -0.71
CA ASP A 191 26.88 13.01 0.61
C ASP A 191 25.41 13.46 0.72
N ALA A 192 24.55 12.99 -0.19
CA ALA A 192 23.12 13.25 -0.12
C ALA A 192 22.54 12.73 1.19
N VAL A 193 21.59 13.48 1.76
CA VAL A 193 20.90 13.17 3.00
C VAL A 193 19.43 12.94 2.69
N LEU A 194 18.96 11.72 2.94
CA LEU A 194 17.55 11.36 2.91
C LEU A 194 16.89 11.89 4.19
N LEU A 195 15.90 12.75 4.01
CA LEU A 195 15.04 13.24 5.09
C LEU A 195 13.65 12.67 4.93
N ALA A 196 13.12 12.03 5.97
CA ALA A 196 11.80 11.41 5.90
C ALA A 196 11.01 11.52 7.20
N HIS A 197 9.72 11.25 7.08
CA HIS A 197 8.85 10.93 8.19
C HIS A 197 7.89 9.84 7.75
N THR A 198 7.76 8.80 8.56
CA THR A 198 6.83 7.70 8.35
C THR A 198 6.01 7.51 9.61
N GLN A 199 4.71 7.27 9.47
CA GLN A 199 3.89 6.89 10.62
C GLN A 199 4.11 5.42 10.98
N GLN A 200 4.30 5.17 12.28
CA GLN A 200 4.55 3.86 12.87
C GLN A 200 5.82 3.17 12.33
N ILE A 201 5.69 2.00 11.70
CA ILE A 201 6.81 1.11 11.41
C ILE A 201 7.15 1.20 9.93
N SER A 202 8.43 1.38 9.62
CA SER A 202 8.91 1.48 8.25
C SER A 202 10.30 0.87 8.06
N ARG A 203 10.56 0.54 6.80
CA ARG A 203 11.90 0.30 6.27
C ARG A 203 12.08 1.08 4.98
N ILE A 204 13.25 1.69 4.81
CA ILE A 204 13.59 2.44 3.60
C ILE A 204 14.80 1.77 2.96
N PHE A 205 14.70 1.59 1.65
CA PHE A 205 15.74 1.04 0.80
C PHE A 205 16.07 2.04 -0.30
N VAL A 206 17.35 2.14 -0.63
CA VAL A 206 17.84 2.89 -1.77
C VAL A 206 18.72 1.98 -2.61
N ASN A 207 18.41 1.86 -3.90
CA ASN A 207 19.11 0.97 -4.83
C ASN A 207 19.23 -0.46 -4.30
N GLY A 208 18.13 -0.98 -3.73
CA GLY A 208 18.06 -2.34 -3.18
C GLY A 208 18.74 -2.53 -1.82
N LYS A 209 19.42 -1.51 -1.27
CA LYS A 209 20.10 -1.59 0.03
C LYS A 209 19.25 -0.98 1.14
N PRO A 210 19.06 -1.65 2.30
CA PRO A 210 18.38 -1.05 3.43
C PRO A 210 19.20 0.12 3.98
N VAL A 211 18.60 1.30 4.08
CA VAL A 211 19.22 2.51 4.64
C VAL A 211 18.59 2.92 5.97
N PHE A 212 17.37 2.45 6.25
CA PHE A 212 16.66 2.77 7.49
C PHE A 212 15.71 1.65 7.91
N VAL A 213 15.59 1.45 9.22
CA VAL A 213 14.59 0.61 9.87
C VAL A 213 14.07 1.36 11.10
N SER A 214 12.74 1.40 11.29
CA SER A 214 12.13 2.02 12.47
C SER A 214 12.61 1.41 13.78
N PHE A 215 12.56 2.20 14.86
CA PHE A 215 12.87 1.80 16.22
C PHE A 215 11.88 2.41 17.22
N PRO A 216 11.71 1.86 18.45
CA PRO A 216 10.60 2.20 19.36
C PRO A 216 10.52 3.66 19.86
N LYS A 217 11.52 4.49 19.59
CA LYS A 217 11.59 5.91 20.03
C LYS A 217 11.81 6.88 18.86
N MET A 218 11.35 6.52 17.68
CA MET A 218 11.53 7.35 16.49
C MET A 218 10.82 8.70 16.62
N PRO A 219 11.47 9.83 16.26
CA PRO A 219 10.83 11.14 16.28
C PRO A 219 9.62 11.21 15.32
N ALA A 220 8.43 11.49 15.86
CA ALA A 220 7.19 11.64 15.09
C ALA A 220 7.04 13.04 14.47
N ARG A 221 8.07 13.53 13.77
CA ARG A 221 8.07 14.84 13.10
C ARG A 221 8.60 14.74 11.67
N VAL A 222 8.24 15.72 10.84
CA VAL A 222 8.81 15.88 9.49
C VAL A 222 10.33 16.00 9.59
N ASP A 223 11.04 15.30 8.70
CA ASP A 223 12.50 15.15 8.70
C ASP A 223 13.08 14.54 10.00
N GLY A 224 12.25 13.81 10.75
CA GLY A 224 12.68 13.08 11.95
C GLY A 224 13.62 11.91 11.65
N ILE A 225 13.55 11.38 10.43
CA ILE A 225 14.49 10.39 9.88
C ILE A 225 15.51 11.17 9.03
N GLN A 226 16.80 10.98 9.31
CA GLN A 226 17.91 11.57 8.56
C GLN A 226 18.98 10.51 8.35
N VAL A 227 19.27 10.18 7.10
CA VAL A 227 20.27 9.16 6.74
C VAL A 227 21.09 9.65 5.56
N THR A 228 22.42 9.60 5.68
CA THR A 228 23.31 9.85 4.54
C THR A 228 23.24 8.67 3.58
N VAL A 229 22.87 8.93 2.33
CA VAL A 229 22.72 7.93 1.29
C VAL A 229 23.30 8.47 -0.02
N PRO A 230 24.36 7.86 -0.58
CA PRO A 230 24.93 8.32 -1.84
C PRO A 230 23.93 8.12 -2.99
N LEU A 231 23.71 9.16 -3.78
CA LEU A 231 22.96 9.08 -5.03
C LEU A 231 23.93 9.01 -6.21
N LYS A 232 23.71 8.06 -7.11
CA LYS A 232 24.49 7.91 -8.34
C LYS A 232 23.88 8.75 -9.45
N LYS A 233 24.69 9.25 -10.36
CA LYS A 233 24.24 9.83 -11.63
C LYS A 233 23.25 8.89 -12.32
N GLY A 234 22.14 9.46 -12.80
CA GLY A 234 21.03 8.70 -13.37
C GLY A 234 20.02 8.29 -12.31
N ALA A 235 19.30 7.18 -12.56
CA ALA A 235 18.20 6.73 -11.73
C ALA A 235 18.67 6.06 -10.43
N ASN A 236 18.03 6.43 -9.32
CA ASN A 236 18.16 5.81 -8.02
C ASN A 236 16.77 5.38 -7.54
N ARG A 237 16.62 4.09 -7.24
CA ARG A 237 15.33 3.54 -6.80
C ARG A 237 15.16 3.67 -5.31
N ILE A 238 14.05 4.26 -4.90
CA ILE A 238 13.64 4.35 -3.50
C ILE A 238 12.46 3.40 -3.27
N LEU A 239 12.61 2.49 -2.31
CA LEU A 239 11.51 1.64 -1.82
C LEU A 239 11.27 1.95 -0.35
N VAL A 240 10.02 2.23 -0.02
CA VAL A 240 9.57 2.42 1.35
C VAL A 240 8.55 1.32 1.66
N LYS A 241 8.84 0.49 2.64
CA LYS A 241 7.88 -0.44 3.23
C LYS A 241 7.32 0.20 4.48
N LEU A 242 6.00 0.28 4.58
CA LEU A 242 5.29 0.95 5.67
C LEU A 242 4.30 -0.02 6.27
N ALA A 243 4.16 -0.02 7.59
CA ALA A 243 3.11 -0.73 8.29
C ALA A 243 2.46 0.19 9.33
N SER A 244 1.14 0.11 9.40
CA SER A 244 0.32 0.83 10.36
C SER A 244 -0.64 -0.12 11.06
N GLN A 245 -0.80 0.01 12.38
CA GLN A 245 -1.81 -0.70 13.15
C GLN A 245 -3.22 -0.16 12.85
N ASN A 246 -3.31 1.07 12.34
CA ASN A 246 -4.54 1.76 12.01
C ASN A 246 -4.33 2.69 10.80
N ALA A 247 -4.61 2.18 9.61
CA ALA A 247 -4.40 2.88 8.34
C ALA A 247 -5.34 4.09 8.10
N ARG A 248 -6.15 4.51 9.10
CA ARG A 248 -7.13 5.62 8.98
C ARG A 248 -6.47 7.00 8.85
N ASN A 249 -5.29 7.17 9.43
CA ASN A 249 -4.50 8.39 9.35
C ASN A 249 -3.07 7.97 9.04
N TRP A 250 -2.84 7.64 7.76
CA TRP A 250 -1.60 7.07 7.28
C TRP A 250 -1.02 7.90 6.15
N TYR A 251 0.19 8.41 6.37
CA TYR A 251 0.94 9.25 5.46
C TYR A 251 2.44 9.12 5.70
N PHE A 252 3.21 9.62 4.74
CA PHE A 252 4.66 9.77 4.87
C PHE A 252 5.15 11.00 4.08
N TYR A 253 6.39 11.39 4.37
CA TYR A 253 7.16 12.41 3.68
C TYR A 253 8.53 11.85 3.32
N LEU A 254 9.06 12.20 2.16
CA LEU A 254 10.45 11.89 1.81
C LEU A 254 11.00 12.97 0.88
N ARG A 255 12.22 13.41 1.17
CA ARG A 255 12.99 14.36 0.36
C ARG A 255 14.49 14.13 0.52
N PHE A 256 15.28 14.85 -0.27
CA PHE A 256 16.72 14.84 -0.18
C PHE A 256 17.30 16.25 0.00
N THR A 257 18.44 16.32 0.66
CA THR A 257 19.34 17.49 0.64
C THR A 257 20.76 17.04 0.34
N ASP A 258 21.65 17.96 0.01
CA ASP A 258 23.10 17.71 0.13
C ASP A 258 23.55 17.81 1.61
N ALA A 259 24.85 17.59 1.88
CA ALA A 259 25.40 17.72 3.23
C ALA A 259 25.37 19.17 3.78
N LYS A 260 25.27 20.16 2.90
CA LYS A 260 25.11 21.59 3.25
C LYS A 260 23.65 21.96 3.50
N LYS A 261 22.73 20.98 3.51
CA LYS A 261 21.28 21.14 3.68
C LYS A 261 20.62 21.93 2.55
N VAL A 262 21.26 22.01 1.38
CA VAL A 262 20.64 22.53 0.17
C VAL A 262 19.65 21.48 -0.34
N PRO A 263 18.36 21.83 -0.53
CA PRO A 263 17.37 20.88 -1.02
C PRO A 263 17.67 20.38 -2.44
N LEU A 264 17.51 19.07 -2.64
CA LEU A 264 17.38 18.45 -3.95
C LEU A 264 15.89 18.34 -4.27
N ILE A 265 15.38 19.19 -5.15
CA ILE A 265 13.94 19.32 -5.44
C ILE A 265 13.59 18.67 -6.78
N PRO A 266 12.38 18.14 -6.96
CA PRO A 266 11.90 17.76 -8.28
C PRO A 266 11.98 18.95 -9.25
N ALA A 267 12.62 18.74 -10.40
CA ALA A 267 12.74 19.74 -11.44
C ALA A 267 11.33 20.19 -11.88
N PRO A 268 11.13 21.49 -12.13
CA PRO A 268 9.86 21.96 -12.66
C PRO A 268 9.57 21.24 -13.99
N PRO A 269 8.29 20.96 -14.29
CA PRO A 269 7.92 20.38 -15.56
C PRO A 269 8.50 21.25 -16.68
N GLN A 270 9.35 20.65 -17.51
CA GLN A 270 9.85 21.34 -18.71
C GLN A 270 8.63 21.74 -19.55
N PRO A 271 8.51 22.99 -20.00
CA PRO A 271 7.46 23.35 -20.94
C PRO A 271 7.60 22.42 -22.14
N GLY A 272 6.51 21.72 -22.48
CA GLY A 272 6.52 20.71 -23.53
C GLY A 272 7.12 21.28 -24.81
N LYS A 273 8.11 20.57 -25.36
CA LYS A 273 8.56 20.79 -26.75
C LYS A 273 7.53 20.25 -27.71
#